data_AF-A0A1N6QY89-F1
#
_entry.id   AF-A0A1N6QY89-F1
#
_cell.length_a   1.000
_cell.length_b   1.000
_cell.length_c   1.000
_cell.angle_alpha   90.00
_cell.angle_beta   90.00
_cell.angle_gamma   90.00
#
_symmetry.space_group_name_H-M   'P 1'
#
loop_
_entity.id
_entity.type
_entity.pdbx_description
1 polymer ?
#
loop_
_entity_poly.entity_id
_entity_poly.type
_entity_poly.pdbx_seq_one_letter_code
_entity_poly.pdbx_strand_id
1 'polypeptide(L)'
;MLGLLISSNFLFNVKYFVSFMSDIKLSRDDIERIVHKVKMHFNDELDYDIGGFDAEFLIELFAKEIGPFFYNQGLSDAQTLVLEKTEKLGYLIQEMEKPII
;
A
#
# COMPACT_ATOMS: atom_id res chain seq x y z
N MET A 1 21.11 -11.75 -25.50
CA MET A 1 19.65 -11.63 -25.74
C MET A 1 18.76 -11.88 -24.50
N LEU A 2 19.31 -12.24 -23.33
CA LEU A 2 18.52 -12.42 -22.09
C LEU A 2 18.27 -11.13 -21.29
N GLY A 3 19.07 -10.07 -21.50
CA GLY A 3 18.93 -8.80 -20.79
C GLY A 3 17.76 -7.90 -21.22
N LEU A 4 17.10 -8.19 -22.35
CA LEU A 4 15.97 -7.40 -22.85
C LEU A 4 14.60 -7.92 -22.34
N LEU A 5 14.51 -9.18 -21.88
CA LEU A 5 13.26 -9.78 -21.42
C LEU A 5 12.90 -9.40 -19.97
N ILE A 6 13.90 -9.13 -19.12
CA ILE A 6 13.67 -8.69 -17.72
C ILE A 6 13.15 -7.24 -17.69
N SER A 7 13.60 -6.39 -18.61
CA SER A 7 13.17 -4.98 -18.70
C SER A 7 11.69 -4.83 -19.07
N SER A 8 11.20 -5.67 -20.00
CA SER A 8 9.81 -5.57 -20.47
C SER A 8 8.79 -5.98 -19.40
N ASN A 9 9.04 -7.08 -18.67
CA ASN A 9 8.15 -7.52 -17.57
C ASN A 9 8.19 -6.58 -16.36
N PHE A 10 9.36 -6.00 -16.06
CA PHE A 10 9.48 -5.02 -14.98
C PHE A 10 8.74 -3.71 -15.33
N LEU A 11 8.97 -3.16 -16.52
CA LEU A 11 8.27 -1.96 -16.98
C LEU A 11 6.77 -2.18 -17.17
N PHE A 12 6.34 -3.39 -17.59
CA PHE A 12 4.94 -3.79 -17.64
C PHE A 12 4.34 -3.82 -16.23
N ASN A 13 4.93 -4.54 -15.28
CA ASN A 13 4.42 -4.56 -13.91
C ASN A 13 4.40 -3.17 -13.27
N VAL A 14 5.43 -2.34 -13.49
CA VAL A 14 5.45 -0.95 -13.00
C VAL A 14 4.34 -0.13 -13.65
N LYS A 15 4.10 -0.25 -14.96
CA LYS A 15 3.02 0.50 -15.65
C LYS A 15 1.63 0.08 -15.19
N TYR A 16 1.37 -1.21 -15.02
CA TYR A 16 0.08 -1.71 -14.52
C TYR A 16 -0.10 -1.38 -13.04
N PHE A 17 0.97 -1.45 -12.24
CA PHE A 17 0.96 -1.06 -10.84
C PHE A 17 0.69 0.44 -10.67
N VAL A 18 1.37 1.31 -11.42
CA VAL A 18 1.12 2.76 -11.44
C VAL A 18 -0.31 3.06 -11.90
N SER A 19 -0.83 2.32 -12.89
CA SER A 19 -2.23 2.43 -13.32
C SER A 19 -3.22 1.99 -12.24
N PHE A 20 -2.94 0.89 -11.53
CA PHE A 20 -3.81 0.38 -10.46
C PHE A 20 -3.83 1.30 -9.23
N MET A 21 -2.67 1.87 -8.89
CA MET A 21 -2.55 2.87 -7.82
C MET A 21 -3.30 4.18 -8.13
N SER A 22 -3.41 4.55 -9.41
CA SER A 22 -4.16 5.75 -9.81
C SER A 22 -5.68 5.66 -9.54
N ASP A 23 -6.18 4.47 -9.18
CA ASP A 23 -7.58 4.22 -8.85
C ASP A 23 -7.88 4.21 -7.33
N ILE A 24 -6.86 4.10 -6.45
CA ILE A 24 -7.08 4.20 -5.00
C ILE A 24 -7.10 5.68 -4.63
N LYS A 25 -8.28 6.29 -4.74
CA LYS A 25 -8.51 7.69 -4.36
C LYS A 25 -9.11 7.74 -2.97
N LEU A 26 -8.59 8.64 -2.14
CA LEU A 26 -9.25 9.02 -0.89
C LEU A 26 -10.61 9.63 -1.22
N SER A 27 -11.63 9.29 -0.43
CA SER A 27 -12.93 9.96 -0.58
C SER A 27 -12.79 11.44 -0.23
N ARG A 28 -13.68 12.29 -0.74
CA ARG A 28 -13.69 13.71 -0.42
C ARG A 28 -13.78 13.95 1.11
N ASP A 29 -14.62 13.16 1.79
CA ASP A 29 -14.78 13.23 3.24
C ASP A 29 -13.53 12.77 4.00
N ASP A 30 -12.75 11.83 3.45
CA ASP A 30 -11.44 11.47 4.01
C ASP A 30 -10.43 12.60 3.80
N ILE A 31 -10.37 13.18 2.60
CA ILE A 31 -9.48 14.30 2.28
C ILE A 31 -9.75 15.47 3.21
N GLU A 32 -11.00 15.89 3.39
CA GLU A 32 -11.37 17.00 4.28
C GLU A 32 -10.94 16.75 5.73
N ARG A 33 -11.10 15.51 6.22
CA ARG A 33 -10.65 15.11 7.56
C ARG A 33 -9.12 15.14 7.69
N ILE A 34 -8.39 14.70 6.67
CA ILE A 34 -6.93 14.69 6.67
C ILE A 34 -6.39 16.12 6.55
N VAL A 35 -6.97 16.95 5.68
CA VAL A 35 -6.66 18.39 5.55
C VAL A 35 -6.78 19.06 6.91
N HIS A 36 -7.88 18.85 7.63
CA HIS A 36 -8.04 19.41 8.98
C HIS A 36 -6.91 19.00 9.92
N LYS A 37 -6.54 17.71 9.96
CA LYS A 37 -5.44 17.22 10.80
C LYS A 37 -4.08 17.80 10.41
N VAL A 38 -3.80 17.90 9.11
CA VAL A 38 -2.55 18.48 8.61
C VAL A 38 -2.46 19.96 9.00
N LYS A 39 -3.53 20.73 8.80
CA LYS A 39 -3.57 22.14 9.22
C LYS A 39 -3.33 22.31 10.72
N MET A 40 -4.00 21.49 11.54
CA MET A 40 -3.78 21.50 13.00
C MET A 40 -2.33 21.21 13.35
N HIS A 41 -1.73 20.18 12.75
CA HIS A 41 -0.32 19.84 13.01
C HIS A 41 0.65 20.97 12.62
N PHE A 42 0.43 21.61 11.47
CA PHE A 42 1.24 22.77 11.05
C PHE A 42 1.10 23.94 12.03
N ASN A 43 -0.10 24.20 12.55
CA ASN A 43 -0.30 25.25 13.53
C ASN A 43 0.33 24.90 14.89
N ASP A 44 0.01 23.72 15.42
CA ASP A 44 0.36 23.31 16.79
C ASP A 44 1.87 23.02 16.94
N GLU A 45 2.48 22.39 15.94
CA GLU A 45 3.86 21.90 16.04
C GLU A 45 4.87 22.77 15.29
N LEU A 46 4.43 23.51 14.26
CA LEU A 46 5.30 24.31 13.40
C LEU A 46 5.02 25.82 13.49
N ASP A 47 4.03 26.25 14.27
CA ASP A 47 3.57 27.65 14.39
C ASP A 47 3.32 28.30 13.00
N TYR A 48 2.75 27.52 12.07
CA TYR A 48 2.49 27.96 10.70
C TYR A 48 1.04 27.68 10.30
N ASP A 49 0.29 28.71 9.94
CA ASP A 49 -1.06 28.56 9.39
C ASP A 49 -0.99 28.28 7.89
N ILE A 50 -1.18 27.01 7.51
CA ILE A 50 -1.24 26.59 6.12
C ILE A 50 -2.67 26.67 5.58
N GLY A 51 -2.83 27.14 4.33
CA GLY A 51 -4.13 27.17 3.66
C GLY A 51 -4.70 25.78 3.40
N GLY A 52 -6.04 25.68 3.28
CA GLY A 52 -6.71 24.41 3.01
C GLY A 52 -6.29 23.78 1.67
N PHE A 53 -6.17 24.59 0.62
CA PHE A 53 -5.72 24.14 -0.70
C PHE A 53 -4.26 23.65 -0.68
N ASP A 54 -3.38 24.35 0.03
CA ASP A 54 -1.97 23.94 0.14
C ASP A 54 -1.84 22.63 0.92
N ALA A 55 -2.61 22.47 1.99
CA ALA A 55 -2.67 21.22 2.75
C ALA A 55 -3.19 20.06 1.90
N GLU A 56 -4.24 20.27 1.11
CA GLU A 56 -4.77 19.28 0.17
C GLU A 56 -3.73 18.89 -0.88
N PHE A 57 -3.04 19.86 -1.47
CA PHE A 57 -1.96 19.61 -2.43
C PHE A 57 -0.81 18.78 -1.82
N LEU A 58 -0.41 19.06 -0.58
CA LEU A 58 0.61 18.27 0.12
C LEU A 58 0.13 16.82 0.35
N ILE A 59 -1.13 16.63 0.69
CA ILE A 59 -1.72 15.29 0.87
C ILE A 59 -1.72 14.53 -0.45
N GLU A 60 -2.12 15.16 -1.56
CA GLU A 60 -2.07 14.56 -2.89
C GLU A 60 -0.64 14.16 -3.29
N LEU A 61 0.34 15.03 -3.02
CA LEU A 61 1.76 14.75 -3.26
C LEU A 61 2.22 13.54 -2.45
N PHE A 62 1.93 13.48 -1.15
CA PHE A 62 2.34 12.35 -0.31
C PHE A 62 1.61 11.06 -0.68
N ALA A 63 0.33 11.12 -1.02
CA ALA A 63 -0.42 9.96 -1.49
C ALA A 63 0.23 9.38 -2.75
N LYS A 64 0.65 10.24 -3.68
CA LYS A 64 1.33 9.84 -4.92
C LYS A 64 2.73 9.28 -4.69
N GLU A 65 3.56 9.98 -3.92
CA GLU A 65 4.99 9.65 -3.80
C GLU A 65 5.27 8.61 -2.71
N ILE A 66 4.51 8.60 -1.61
CA ILE A 66 4.74 7.75 -0.43
C ILE A 66 3.72 6.61 -0.34
N GLY A 67 2.47 6.84 -0.78
CA GLY A 67 1.41 5.83 -0.79
C GLY A 67 1.81 4.45 -1.34
N PRO A 68 2.57 4.35 -2.46
CA PRO A 68 3.03 3.07 -2.99
C PRO A 68 3.84 2.22 -2.02
N PHE A 69 4.66 2.87 -1.19
CA PHE A 69 5.54 2.18 -0.24
C PHE A 69 4.71 1.51 0.86
N PHE A 70 3.78 2.24 1.48
CA PHE A 70 2.90 1.68 2.51
C PHE A 70 1.95 0.62 1.94
N TYR A 71 1.39 0.84 0.76
CA TYR A 71 0.50 -0.11 0.12
C TYR A 71 1.22 -1.44 -0.17
N ASN A 72 2.42 -1.39 -0.76
CA ASN A 72 3.21 -2.58 -1.06
C ASN A 72 3.67 -3.31 0.20
N GLN A 73 4.05 -2.58 1.25
CA GLN A 73 4.36 -3.19 2.53
C GLN A 73 3.14 -3.93 3.09
N GLY A 74 1.96 -3.31 3.07
CA GLY A 74 0.72 -3.94 3.52
C GLY A 74 0.37 -5.20 2.72
N LEU A 75 0.58 -5.20 1.40
CA LEU A 75 0.42 -6.41 0.58
C LEU A 75 1.42 -7.51 0.95
N SER A 76 2.68 -7.14 1.18
CA SER A 76 3.71 -8.07 1.62
C SER A 76 3.37 -8.71 2.97
N ASP A 77 2.90 -7.90 3.93
CA ASP A 77 2.50 -8.37 5.26
C ASP A 77 1.30 -9.32 5.17
N ALA A 78 0.31 -8.99 4.33
CA ALA A 78 -0.83 -9.85 4.07
C ALA A 78 -0.41 -11.19 3.43
N GLN A 79 0.53 -11.15 2.48
CA GLN A 79 1.06 -12.36 1.85
C GLN A 79 1.75 -13.27 2.87
N THR A 80 2.62 -12.72 3.72
CA THR A 80 3.28 -13.45 4.80
C THR A 80 2.26 -14.14 5.71
N LEU A 81 1.25 -13.39 6.18
CA LEU A 81 0.21 -13.93 7.04
C LEU A 81 -0.54 -15.09 6.37
N VAL A 82 -0.90 -14.95 5.09
CA VAL A 82 -1.61 -16.01 4.36
C VAL A 82 -0.75 -17.26 4.20
N LEU A 83 0.55 -17.10 3.90
CA LEU A 83 1.48 -18.22 3.77
C LEU A 83 1.58 -18.98 5.10
N GLU A 84 1.79 -18.29 6.22
CA GLU A 84 1.85 -18.91 7.55
C GLU A 84 0.59 -19.71 7.88
N LYS A 85 -0.60 -19.16 7.58
CA LYS A 85 -1.87 -19.89 7.81
C LYS A 85 -2.02 -21.10 6.91
N THR A 86 -1.54 -21.02 5.67
CA THR A 86 -1.62 -22.10 4.70
C THR A 86 -0.67 -23.24 5.07
N GLU A 87 0.55 -22.92 5.51
CA GLU A 87 1.49 -23.91 6.06
C GLU A 87 0.90 -24.62 7.28
N LYS A 88 0.31 -23.86 8.21
CA LYS A 88 -0.40 -24.44 9.35
C LYS A 88 -1.52 -25.38 8.94
N LEU A 89 -2.31 -25.01 7.94
CA LEU A 89 -3.36 -25.88 7.41
C LEU A 89 -2.78 -27.18 6.82
N GLY A 90 -1.66 -27.09 6.10
CA GLY A 90 -0.94 -28.25 5.59
C GLY A 90 -0.54 -29.24 6.68
N TYR A 91 0.03 -28.74 7.79
CA TYR A 91 0.38 -29.59 8.94
C TYR A 91 -0.85 -30.26 9.56
N LEU A 92 -1.96 -29.54 9.74
CA LEU A 92 -3.19 -30.10 10.29
C LEU A 92 -3.77 -31.20 9.39
N ILE A 93 -3.67 -31.06 8.07
CA ILE A 93 -4.09 -32.11 7.12
C ILE A 93 -3.21 -33.35 7.25
N GLN A 94 -1.90 -33.20 7.38
CA GLN A 94 -0.97 -34.32 7.59
C GLN A 94 -1.25 -35.07 8.89
N GLU A 95 -1.60 -34.36 9.98
CA GLU A 95 -2.00 -34.99 11.25
C GLU A 95 -3.25 -35.88 11.12
N MET A 96 -4.09 -35.64 10.11
CA MET A 96 -5.28 -36.45 9.84
C MET A 96 -4.99 -37.70 9.00
N GLU A 97 -3.78 -37.86 8.46
CA GLU A 97 -3.38 -39.06 7.72
C GLU A 97 -3.46 -40.29 8.62
N LYS A 98 -4.03 -41.37 8.10
CA LYS A 98 -4.13 -42.66 8.80
C LYS A 98 -3.02 -43.59 8.30
N PRO A 99 -2.38 -44.36 9.18
CA PRO A 99 -1.39 -45.33 8.75
C PRO A 99 -2.04 -46.35 7.81
N ILE A 100 -1.32 -46.68 6.73
CA ILE A 100 -1.67 -47.80 5.86
C ILE A 100 -0.98 -49.03 6.46
N ILE A 101 -1.75 -50.12 6.64
CA ILE A 101 -1.23 -51.43 7.11
C ILE A 101 -0.19 -51.95 6.13
#